data_AF-A0A967LL63-F1
#
_entry.id   AF-A0A967LL63-F1
#
_cell.length_a   1.000
_cell.length_b   1.000
_cell.length_c   1.000
_cell.angle_alpha   90.00
_cell.angle_beta   90.00
_cell.angle_gamma   90.00
#
_symmetry.space_group_name_H-M   'P 1'
#
loop_
_entity.id
_entity.type
_entity.pdbx_description
1 polymer ?
#
loop_
_entity_poly.entity_id
_entity_poly.type
_entity_poly.pdbx_seq_one_letter_code
_entity_poly.pdbx_strand_id
1 'polypeptide(L)'
;MRRPRCTWPFPAPSVRPIPFVLALFLVAAPGAAQQPDSVRADSVADPVDLAPLVVTASRIPVQADRLGFATTVIRPASIDARRPQYAVDILEQVPGGFIDEAVGPGGPTIVRLRGGEEVFTRILVDGVAINENGGFADLQGLMLTNIDRVEVARG
;
A
#
# COMPACT_ATOMS: atom_id res chain seq x y z
N MET A 1 -59.71 -21.15 -20.97
CA MET A 1 -60.24 -20.68 -22.28
C MET A 1 -59.03 -20.28 -23.13
N ARG A 2 -58.48 -20.95 -24.14
CA ARG A 2 -58.90 -21.93 -25.18
C ARG A 2 -60.01 -21.46 -26.12
N ARG A 3 -59.60 -20.87 -27.26
CA ARG A 3 -59.91 -21.17 -28.70
C ARG A 3 -59.73 -19.86 -29.51
N PRO A 4 -59.63 -19.88 -30.86
CA PRO A 4 -59.07 -20.88 -31.76
C PRO A 4 -58.14 -20.26 -32.84
N ARG A 5 -57.48 -21.16 -33.56
CA ARG A 5 -56.68 -20.91 -34.77
C ARG A 5 -57.57 -20.47 -35.93
N CYS A 6 -57.16 -19.45 -36.67
CA CYS A 6 -57.69 -19.14 -38.01
C CYS A 6 -56.68 -19.60 -39.05
N THR A 7 -57.04 -20.68 -39.75
CA THR A 7 -56.42 -21.14 -41.00
C THR A 7 -57.41 -20.84 -42.11
N TRP A 8 -57.01 -20.06 -43.12
CA TRP A 8 -57.66 -20.08 -44.42
C TRP A 8 -56.62 -20.13 -45.55
N PRO A 9 -56.96 -20.76 -46.68
CA PRO A 9 -56.03 -21.39 -47.61
C PRO A 9 -55.89 -20.58 -48.91
N PHE A 10 -54.72 -20.57 -49.53
CA PHE A 10 -54.59 -20.24 -50.96
C PHE A 10 -53.48 -21.08 -51.63
N PRO A 11 -53.60 -21.36 -52.94
CA PRO A 11 -53.10 -22.57 -53.60
C PRO A 11 -51.67 -22.47 -54.14
N ALA A 12 -51.01 -23.63 -54.24
CA ALA A 12 -49.88 -23.88 -55.14
C ALA A 12 -50.43 -24.03 -56.59
N PRO A 13 -49.73 -23.56 -57.65
CA PRO A 13 -48.57 -24.24 -58.24
C PRO A 13 -47.55 -23.21 -58.81
N SER A 14 -46.40 -23.47 -59.44
CA SER A 14 -45.87 -24.56 -60.26
C SER A 14 -44.34 -24.38 -60.36
N VAL A 15 -43.63 -25.49 -60.44
CA VAL A 15 -42.18 -25.62 -60.60
C VAL A 15 -41.70 -25.14 -61.97
N ARG A 16 -40.54 -24.48 -62.02
CA ARG A 16 -39.61 -24.51 -63.17
C ARG A 16 -38.17 -24.72 -62.67
N PRO A 17 -37.42 -25.73 -63.16
CA PRO A 17 -36.04 -25.99 -62.75
C PRO A 17 -35.01 -25.42 -63.76
N ILE A 18 -33.72 -25.51 -63.39
CA ILE A 18 -32.48 -25.50 -64.24
C ILE A 18 -31.73 -24.14 -64.31
N PRO A 19 -30.37 -24.07 -64.34
CA PRO A 19 -29.33 -25.01 -63.88
C PRO A 19 -28.33 -24.42 -62.87
N PHE A 20 -27.71 -25.35 -62.16
CA PHE A 20 -26.43 -25.28 -61.46
C PHE A 20 -25.31 -24.82 -62.42
N VAL A 21 -24.66 -23.67 -62.15
CA VAL A 21 -23.32 -23.37 -62.70
C VAL A 21 -22.38 -23.13 -61.52
N LEU A 22 -21.63 -24.19 -61.27
CA LEU A 22 -20.41 -24.26 -60.50
C LEU A 22 -19.38 -23.28 -61.08
N ALA A 23 -18.99 -22.26 -60.33
CA ALA A 23 -17.79 -21.46 -60.61
C ALA A 23 -16.93 -21.40 -59.35
N LEU A 24 -16.04 -22.39 -59.28
CA LEU A 24 -14.90 -22.48 -58.39
C LEU A 24 -13.96 -21.29 -58.65
N PHE A 25 -13.97 -20.28 -57.78
CA PHE A 25 -12.89 -19.29 -57.73
C PHE A 25 -11.95 -19.64 -56.57
N LEU A 26 -10.86 -20.32 -56.93
CA LEU A 26 -9.71 -20.60 -56.10
C LEU A 26 -8.92 -19.28 -55.90
N VAL A 27 -9.19 -18.56 -54.81
CA VAL A 27 -8.32 -17.47 -54.37
C VAL A 27 -7.38 -18.04 -53.30
N ALA A 28 -6.14 -18.30 -53.71
CA ALA A 28 -5.05 -18.61 -52.79
C ALA A 28 -4.53 -17.31 -52.18
N ALA A 29 -4.85 -17.06 -50.91
CA ALA A 29 -4.21 -16.03 -50.10
C ALA A 29 -3.28 -16.72 -49.08
N PRO A 30 -1.95 -16.50 -49.11
CA PRO A 30 -1.08 -16.87 -48.00
C PRO A 30 -1.28 -15.84 -46.89
N GLY A 31 -2.39 -15.96 -46.16
CA GLY A 31 -2.62 -15.22 -44.93
C GLY A 31 -1.82 -15.89 -43.82
N ALA A 32 -0.74 -15.24 -43.38
CA ALA A 32 0.05 -15.65 -42.23
C ALA A 32 -0.88 -15.95 -41.04
N ALA A 33 -0.87 -17.20 -40.58
CA ALA A 33 -1.38 -17.58 -39.28
C ALA A 33 -0.45 -17.00 -38.20
N GLN A 34 -0.57 -15.70 -37.96
CA GLN A 34 -0.05 -15.07 -36.75
C GLN A 34 -1.11 -15.32 -35.67
N GLN A 35 -0.98 -16.45 -34.99
CA GLN A 35 -1.55 -16.61 -33.66
C GLN A 35 -0.90 -15.52 -32.79
N PRO A 36 -1.67 -14.56 -32.25
CA PRO A 36 -1.11 -13.66 -31.26
C PRO A 36 -0.71 -14.53 -30.08
N ASP A 37 0.59 -14.56 -29.79
CA ASP A 37 1.10 -15.08 -28.52
C ASP A 37 0.38 -14.31 -27.42
N SER A 38 -0.58 -14.97 -26.78
CA SER A 38 -1.24 -14.45 -25.60
C SER A 38 -0.19 -14.41 -24.51
N VAL A 39 0.51 -13.28 -24.39
CA VAL A 39 1.34 -12.96 -23.23
C VAL A 39 0.41 -13.10 -22.03
N ARG A 40 0.58 -14.19 -21.28
CA ARG A 40 -0.09 -14.39 -20.00
C ARG A 40 0.36 -13.22 -19.15
N ALA A 41 -0.54 -12.28 -18.88
CA ALA A 41 -0.28 -11.24 -17.90
C ALA A 41 0.07 -11.97 -16.61
N ASP A 42 1.34 -11.90 -16.21
CA ASP A 42 1.74 -12.25 -14.85
C ASP A 42 0.86 -11.39 -13.96
N SER A 43 -0.09 -12.06 -13.30
CA SER A 43 -0.94 -11.45 -12.28
C SER A 43 -0.01 -10.74 -11.32
N VAL A 44 -0.10 -9.41 -11.27
CA VAL A 44 0.55 -8.59 -10.26
C VAL A 44 0.18 -9.22 -8.92
N ALA A 45 1.15 -9.91 -8.30
CA ALA A 45 0.93 -10.56 -7.02
C ALA A 45 0.50 -9.50 -6.03
N ASP A 46 -0.53 -9.78 -5.22
CA ASP A 46 -0.91 -8.92 -4.12
C ASP A 46 0.36 -8.60 -3.29
N PRO A 47 0.61 -7.33 -2.94
CA PRO A 47 1.81 -6.95 -2.22
C PRO A 47 1.86 -7.72 -0.90
N VAL A 48 2.90 -8.54 -0.75
CA VAL A 48 3.14 -9.32 0.46
C VAL A 48 3.48 -8.35 1.59
N ASP A 49 2.65 -8.32 2.65
CA ASP A 49 2.93 -7.53 3.85
C ASP A 49 4.05 -8.20 4.66
N LEU A 50 5.24 -7.61 4.58
CA LEU A 50 6.42 -8.08 5.29
C LEU A 50 6.49 -7.44 6.68
N ALA A 51 7.01 -8.21 7.64
CA ALA A 51 7.39 -7.68 8.95
C ALA A 51 8.38 -6.51 8.77
N PRO A 52 8.17 -5.38 9.46
CA PRO A 52 9.03 -4.22 9.30
C PRO A 52 10.43 -4.50 9.83
N LEU A 53 11.44 -4.00 9.11
CA LEU A 53 12.81 -4.00 9.57
C LEU A 53 13.05 -2.80 10.50
N VAL A 54 13.73 -3.06 11.61
CA VAL A 54 14.09 -2.09 12.63
C VAL A 54 15.61 -2.05 12.70
N VAL A 55 16.17 -0.84 12.69
CA VAL A 55 17.61 -0.61 12.78
C VAL A 55 17.98 0.08 14.09
N THR A 56 17.13 0.99 14.58
CA THR A 56 17.38 1.78 15.79
C THR A 56 17.62 0.91 17.02
N ALA A 57 16.95 -0.24 17.07
CA ALA A 57 16.99 -1.24 18.14
C ALA A 57 18.34 -1.98 18.27
N SER A 58 18.93 -2.38 17.14
CA SER A 58 20.02 -3.37 17.07
C SER A 58 21.26 -2.86 16.34
N ARG A 59 21.21 -1.67 15.73
CA ARG A 59 22.20 -1.12 14.78
C ARG A 59 22.47 -1.98 13.54
N ILE A 60 21.79 -3.12 13.43
CA ILE A 60 21.71 -3.98 12.26
C ILE A 60 20.22 -4.17 11.92
N PRO A 61 19.83 -4.29 10.64
CA PRO A 61 18.43 -4.52 10.28
C PRO A 61 17.94 -5.86 10.82
N VAL A 62 16.94 -5.81 11.71
CA VAL A 62 16.29 -7.00 12.29
C VAL A 62 14.79 -6.86 12.12
N GLN A 63 14.09 -7.98 11.85
CA GLN A 63 12.63 -7.97 11.80
C GLN A 63 12.07 -7.66 13.19
N ALA A 64 11.05 -6.80 13.25
CA ALA A 64 10.50 -6.32 14.52
C ALA A 64 10.01 -7.43 15.47
N ASP A 65 9.55 -8.56 14.93
CA ASP A 65 9.09 -9.76 15.66
C ASP A 65 10.22 -10.58 16.29
N ARG A 66 11.48 -10.36 15.88
CA ARG A 66 12.67 -11.02 16.44
C ARG A 66 13.35 -10.21 17.54
N LEU A 67 12.87 -9.00 17.84
CA LEU A 67 13.42 -8.16 18.90
C LEU A 67 12.90 -8.62 20.27
N GLY A 68 13.78 -8.67 21.27
CA GLY A 68 13.44 -9.04 22.65
C GLY A 68 12.77 -7.94 23.47
N PHE A 69 12.34 -6.86 22.83
CA PHE A 69 11.75 -5.68 23.47
C PHE A 69 10.67 -5.08 22.57
N ALA A 70 9.84 -4.22 23.15
CA ALA A 70 8.68 -3.70 22.45
C ALA A 70 9.09 -2.63 21.44
N THR A 71 8.73 -2.83 20.17
CA THR A 71 9.02 -1.88 19.09
C THR A 71 7.74 -1.49 18.37
N THR A 72 7.64 -0.19 18.05
CA THR A 72 6.60 0.35 17.17
C THR A 72 7.27 0.91 15.93
N VAL A 73 6.83 0.46 14.76
CA VAL A 73 7.30 0.96 13.47
C VAL A 73 6.15 1.63 12.75
N ILE A 74 6.36 2.89 12.38
CA ILE A 74 5.40 3.69 11.63
C ILE A 74 5.94 3.79 10.21
N ARG A 75 5.27 3.07 9.31
CA ARG A 75 5.68 2.91 7.91
C ARG A 75 5.41 4.17 7.09
N PRO A 76 6.18 4.43 6.02
CA PRO A 76 5.99 5.58 5.15
C PRO A 76 4.54 5.74 4.66
N ALA A 77 3.92 4.64 4.19
CA ALA A 77 2.52 4.63 3.75
C ALA A 77 1.53 5.11 4.83
N SER A 78 1.82 4.87 6.11
CA SER A 78 0.99 5.33 7.23
C SER A 78 1.22 6.81 7.55
N ILE A 79 2.41 7.35 7.27
CA ILE A 79 2.73 8.77 7.36
C ILE A 79 2.02 9.50 6.23
N ASP A 80 2.15 9.01 5.00
CA ASP A 80 1.54 9.58 3.78
C ASP A 80 0.01 9.63 3.85
N ALA A 81 -0.61 8.58 4.40
CA ALA A 81 -2.06 8.52 4.55
C ALA A 81 -2.61 9.56 5.54
N ARG A 82 -1.82 9.91 6.56
CA ARG A 82 -2.24 10.82 7.65
C ARG A 82 -1.77 12.25 7.45
N ARG A 83 -0.70 12.44 6.66
CA ARG A 83 -0.04 13.74 6.41
C ARG A 83 0.16 14.58 7.68
N PRO A 84 0.73 14.01 8.76
CA PRO A 84 1.09 14.78 9.94
C PRO A 84 2.15 15.83 9.56
N GLN A 85 2.05 17.01 10.18
CA GLN A 85 3.00 18.08 9.91
C GLN A 85 4.25 17.92 10.79
N TYR A 86 4.06 17.50 12.04
CA TYR A 86 5.11 17.45 13.04
C TYR A 86 5.34 16.05 13.60
N ALA A 87 6.58 15.76 13.99
CA ALA A 87 6.97 14.47 14.55
C ALA A 87 6.16 14.09 15.79
N VAL A 88 5.79 15.09 16.61
CA VAL A 88 4.99 14.93 17.82
C VAL A 88 3.63 14.29 17.52
N ASP A 89 2.95 14.68 16.43
CA ASP A 89 1.65 14.15 16.02
C ASP A 89 1.67 12.63 15.78
N ILE A 90 2.82 12.12 15.33
CA ILE A 90 3.06 10.69 15.13
C ILE A 90 3.39 10.01 16.46
N LEU A 91 4.24 10.65 17.26
CA LEU A 91 4.77 10.07 18.50
C LEU A 91 3.70 9.94 19.59
N GLU A 92 2.68 10.80 19.60
CA GLU A 92 1.52 10.69 20.51
C GLU A 92 0.77 9.36 20.38
N GLN A 93 0.84 8.74 19.21
CA GLN A 93 0.14 7.49 18.92
C GLN A 93 0.93 6.26 19.36
N VAL A 94 2.17 6.46 19.80
CA VAL A 94 3.05 5.37 20.22
C VAL A 94 2.62 4.88 21.60
N PRO A 95 2.32 3.59 21.78
CA PRO A 95 1.97 3.06 23.09
C PRO A 95 3.07 3.30 24.13
N GLY A 96 2.71 3.96 25.23
CA GLY A 96 3.65 4.32 26.29
C GLY A 96 4.61 5.46 25.93
N GLY A 97 4.33 6.20 24.85
CA GLY A 97 4.92 7.51 24.57
C GLY A 97 4.10 8.61 25.25
N PHE A 98 4.79 9.57 25.84
CA PHE A 98 4.21 10.77 26.43
C PHE A 98 4.92 11.98 25.85
N ILE A 99 4.15 13.03 25.57
CA ILE A 99 4.65 14.31 25.06
C ILE A 99 4.30 15.38 26.08
N ASP A 100 5.28 16.19 26.45
CA ASP A 100 5.09 17.31 27.37
C ASP A 100 5.76 18.58 26.82
N GLU A 101 5.17 19.73 27.09
CA GLU A 101 5.82 21.04 26.89
C GLU A 101 6.53 21.43 28.19
N ALA A 102 7.85 21.32 28.19
CA ALA A 102 8.67 21.64 29.35
C ALA A 102 8.49 23.13 29.70
N VAL A 103 8.22 23.42 30.98
CA VAL A 103 8.09 24.80 31.51
C VAL A 103 6.80 25.54 31.09
N GLY A 104 5.85 24.86 30.45
CA GLY A 104 4.51 25.38 30.16
C GLY A 104 4.25 25.71 28.68
N PRO A 105 3.12 26.36 28.36
CA PRO A 105 2.66 26.56 26.99
C PRO A 105 3.71 27.19 26.07
N GLY A 106 4.09 26.49 25.01
CA GLY A 106 5.07 26.93 24.02
C GLY A 106 6.53 26.73 24.42
N GLY A 107 6.80 26.06 25.54
CA GLY A 107 8.14 25.60 25.90
C GLY A 107 8.59 24.38 25.08
N PRO A 108 9.83 23.88 25.33
CA PRO A 108 10.40 22.78 24.57
C PRO A 108 9.50 21.55 24.60
N THR A 109 9.24 20.94 23.44
CA THR A 109 8.41 19.74 23.37
C THR A 109 9.30 18.51 23.56
N ILE A 110 9.12 17.81 24.68
CA ILE A 110 9.92 16.64 25.06
C ILE A 110 9.10 15.35 24.94
N VAL A 111 9.79 14.25 24.64
CA VAL A 111 9.20 12.91 24.58
C VAL A 111 9.76 12.04 25.69
N ARG A 112 8.85 11.31 26.34
CA ARG A 112 9.13 10.35 27.39
C ARG A 112 8.56 8.99 27.02
N LEU A 113 9.30 7.94 27.33
CA LEU A 113 8.89 6.56 27.06
C LEU A 113 8.72 5.79 28.37
N ARG A 114 7.65 4.99 28.45
CA ARG A 114 7.33 4.10 29.60
C ARG A 114 7.30 4.82 30.96
N GLY A 115 6.90 6.09 30.98
CA GLY A 115 6.86 6.89 32.20
C GLY A 115 8.23 7.26 32.77
N GLY A 116 9.33 6.97 32.06
CA GLY A 116 10.64 7.49 32.38
C GLY A 116 10.75 8.99 32.06
N GLU A 117 11.78 9.62 32.60
CA GLU A 117 12.14 11.01 32.30
C GLU A 117 12.78 11.13 30.89
N GLU A 118 12.72 12.30 30.29
CA GLU A 118 13.21 12.55 28.92
C GLU A 118 14.71 12.27 28.77
N VAL A 119 15.48 12.41 29.85
CA VAL A 119 16.92 12.10 29.88
C VAL A 119 17.24 10.63 29.59
N PHE A 120 16.26 9.72 29.75
CA PHE A 120 16.39 8.31 29.42
C PHE A 120 15.95 7.98 27.99
N THR A 121 15.40 8.94 27.26
CA THR A 121 14.93 8.76 25.88
C THR A 121 16.02 9.20 24.91
N ARG A 122 16.54 8.25 24.11
CA ARG A 122 17.50 8.57 23.05
C ARG A 122 16.77 8.84 21.75
N ILE A 123 17.04 9.99 21.13
CA ILE A 123 16.39 10.38 19.87
C ILE A 123 17.45 10.45 18.78
N LEU A 124 17.19 9.74 17.69
CA LEU A 124 18.10 9.61 16.57
C LEU A 124 17.40 10.03 15.27
N VAL A 125 18.10 10.83 14.47
CA VAL A 125 17.74 11.17 13.10
C VAL A 125 18.82 10.55 12.21
N ASP A 126 18.43 9.69 11.28
CA ASP A 126 19.35 8.94 10.40
C ASP A 126 20.47 8.19 11.17
N GLY A 127 20.15 7.72 12.38
CA GLY A 127 21.11 7.03 13.25
C GLY A 127 22.08 7.95 14.00
N VAL A 128 22.00 9.27 13.80
CA VAL A 128 22.75 10.28 14.55
C VAL A 128 21.87 10.82 15.66
N ALA A 129 22.40 10.83 16.88
CA ALA A 129 21.64 11.34 18.01
C ALA A 129 21.53 12.86 17.99
N ILE A 130 20.34 13.37 18.27
CA ILE A 130 20.06 14.81 18.33
C ILE A 130 20.01 15.37 19.75
N ASN A 131 19.84 14.51 20.76
CA ASN A 131 20.02 14.89 22.16
C ASN A 131 21.42 14.55 22.68
N GLU A 132 21.82 15.20 23.76
CA GLU A 132 23.01 14.84 24.53
C GLU A 132 22.75 13.63 25.44
N ASN A 133 23.81 13.00 25.95
CA ASN A 133 23.65 11.90 26.91
C ASN A 133 23.08 12.44 28.23
N GLY A 134 21.90 11.96 28.62
CA GLY A 134 21.21 12.47 29.80
C GLY A 134 20.57 13.85 29.60
N GLY A 135 20.46 14.31 28.35
CA GLY A 135 19.73 15.53 27.98
C GLY A 135 18.46 15.22 27.19
N PHE A 136 17.65 16.24 26.97
CA PHE A 136 16.45 16.18 26.15
C PHE A 136 16.73 16.65 24.72
N ALA A 137 15.83 16.36 23.78
CA ALA A 137 15.74 17.08 22.52
C ALA A 137 14.44 17.86 22.51
N ASP A 138 14.51 19.09 22.05
CA ASP A 138 13.31 19.85 21.71
C ASP A 138 12.79 19.37 20.35
N LEU A 139 11.60 18.79 20.35
CA LEU A 139 10.91 18.33 19.15
C LEU A 139 9.92 19.36 18.61
N GLN A 140 9.85 20.54 19.24
CA GLN A 140 8.98 21.62 18.79
C GLN A 140 9.34 22.00 17.34
N GLY A 141 8.35 21.91 16.46
CA GLY A 141 8.54 22.26 15.05
C GLY A 141 9.32 21.25 14.21
N LEU A 142 9.68 20.07 14.75
CA LEU A 142 10.32 19.02 13.95
C LEU A 142 9.34 18.51 12.88
N MET A 143 9.58 18.90 11.63
CA MET A 143 8.72 18.56 10.50
C MET A 143 8.93 17.12 10.02
N LEU A 144 7.85 16.52 9.51
CA LEU A 144 7.87 15.16 8.95
C LEU A 144 7.98 15.10 7.42
N THR A 145 8.09 16.25 6.76
CA THR A 145 8.09 16.37 5.29
C THR A 145 9.17 15.53 4.60
N ASN A 146 10.25 15.21 5.30
CA ASN A 146 11.40 14.44 4.79
C ASN A 146 11.69 13.18 5.62
N ILE A 147 10.70 12.64 6.35
CA ILE A 147 10.87 11.43 7.16
C ILE A 147 10.19 10.24 6.50
N ASP A 148 10.99 9.24 6.12
CA ASP A 148 10.49 8.01 5.52
C ASP A 148 9.86 7.06 6.56
N ARG A 149 10.47 6.97 7.75
CA ARG A 149 10.07 5.96 8.75
C ARG A 149 10.38 6.45 10.15
N VAL A 150 9.47 6.16 11.08
CA VAL A 150 9.66 6.38 12.51
C VAL A 150 9.71 5.04 13.22
N GLU A 151 10.79 4.81 13.96
CA GLU A 151 11.02 3.59 14.75
C GLU A 151 11.14 3.96 16.22
N VAL A 152 10.30 3.38 17.08
CA VAL A 152 10.36 3.56 18.52
C VAL A 152 10.60 2.22 19.20
N ALA A 153 11.79 2.07 19.80
CA ALA A 153 12.14 0.93 20.63
C ALA A 153 11.97 1.31 22.10
N ARG A 154 11.32 0.42 22.87
CA ARG A 154 11.08 0.60 24.31
C ARG A 154 11.69 -0.58 25.06
N GLY A 155 12.69 -0.31 25.89
CA GLY A 155 13.49 -1.28 26.65
C GLY A 155 13.57 -0.87 28.10
#